data_AF-A0A0Q1ABN2-F1
#
_entry.id   AF-A0A0Q1ABN2-F1
#
_cell.length_a   1.000
_cell.length_b   1.000
_cell.length_c   1.000
_cell.angle_alpha   90.00
_cell.angle_beta   90.00
_cell.angle_gamma   90.00
#
_symmetry.space_group_name_H-M   'P 1'
#
loop_
_entity.id
_entity.type
_entity.pdbx_description
1 polymer ?
#
loop_
_entity_poly.entity_id
_entity_poly.type
_entity_poly.pdbx_seq_one_letter_code
_entity_poly.pdbx_strand_id
1 'polypeptide(L)'
;MYRRIPRVVHERMVSDFVERWEGYDSPSQAARVIAAEYGVTVETVRKSVMEAGVWPVMPAREYSKLAEENARLRAQIVTLGHTPCGVDSSGGVG
;
A
#
# COMPACT_ATOMS: atom_id res chain seq x y z
N MET A 1 17.19 -11.19 7.21
CA MET A 1 18.22 -10.28 7.75
C MET A 1 17.68 -8.85 7.57
N TYR A 2 17.15 -8.22 8.62
CA TYR A 2 16.58 -6.88 8.47
C TYR A 2 17.73 -5.86 8.35
N ARG A 3 17.86 -5.25 7.18
CA ARG A 3 18.77 -4.11 6.96
C ARG A 3 18.36 -3.03 7.96
N ARG A 4 19.26 -2.71 8.90
CA ARG A 4 18.98 -1.68 9.93
C ARG A 4 18.75 -0.36 9.20
N ILE A 5 17.51 0.13 9.18
CA ILE A 5 17.16 1.39 8.51
C ILE A 5 17.90 2.52 9.25
N PRO A 6 18.59 3.43 8.53
CA PRO A 6 19.19 4.60 9.17
C PRO A 6 18.14 5.41 9.92
N ARG A 7 18.46 5.89 11.12
CA ARG A 7 17.50 6.60 11.98
C ARG A 7 16.81 7.77 11.26
N VAL A 8 17.56 8.54 10.46
CA VAL A 8 17.03 9.65 9.66
C VAL A 8 15.98 9.18 8.63
N VAL A 9 16.20 8.02 8.02
CA VAL A 9 15.25 7.43 7.06
C VAL A 9 14.00 6.94 7.79
N HIS A 10 14.18 6.33 8.97
CA HIS A 10 13.06 5.91 9.81
C HIS A 10 12.17 7.08 10.24
N GLU A 11 12.75 8.15 10.77
CA GLU A 11 12.01 9.34 11.22
C GLU A 11 11.26 10.01 10.07
N ARG A 12 11.90 10.17 8.91
CA ARG A 12 11.23 10.71 7.72
C ARG A 12 10.08 9.82 7.23
N MET A 13 10.30 8.51 7.18
CA MET A 13 9.28 7.56 6.75
C MET A 13 8.03 7.58 7.65
N VAL A 14 8.22 7.70 8.98
CA VAL A 14 7.11 7.83 9.92
C VAL A 14 6.41 9.19 9.77
N SER A 15 7.16 10.28 9.58
CA SER A 15 6.57 11.61 9.32
C SER A 15 5.73 11.63 8.06
N ASP A 16 6.29 11.13 6.95
CA ASP A 16 5.60 11.04 5.66
C ASP A 16 4.33 10.18 5.76
N PHE A 17 4.33 9.14 6.60
CA PHE A 17 3.12 8.38 6.90
C PHE A 17 2.08 9.22 7.61
N VAL A 18 2.43 9.88 8.71
CA VAL A 18 1.51 10.70 9.50
C VAL A 18 0.91 11.83 8.67
N GLU A 19 1.71 12.47 7.82
CA GLU A 19 1.26 13.61 7.01
C GLU A 19 0.37 13.22 5.82
N ARG A 20 0.52 12.00 5.30
CA ARG A 20 -0.12 11.62 4.03
C ARG A 20 -1.18 10.54 4.18
N TRP A 21 -1.22 9.78 5.27
CA TRP A 21 -2.07 8.59 5.34
C TRP A 21 -3.57 8.88 5.18
N GLU A 22 -4.05 10.05 5.61
CA GLU A 22 -5.44 10.48 5.48
C GLU A 22 -5.85 10.74 4.01
N GLY A 23 -4.88 10.93 3.12
CA GLY A 23 -5.11 11.08 1.68
C GLY A 23 -5.31 9.75 0.94
N TYR A 24 -5.22 8.61 1.62
CA TYR A 24 -5.41 7.27 1.04
C TYR A 24 -6.65 6.60 1.61
N ASP A 25 -7.23 5.64 0.88
CA ASP A 25 -8.44 4.94 1.33
C ASP A 25 -8.23 4.09 2.60
N SER A 26 -6.97 3.77 2.93
CA SER A 26 -6.64 3.06 4.17
C SER A 26 -5.18 3.26 4.60
N PRO A 27 -4.86 3.12 5.90
CA PRO A 27 -3.48 3.16 6.38
C PRO A 27 -2.59 2.05 5.79
N SER A 28 -3.18 0.93 5.40
CA SER A 28 -2.42 -0.15 4.73
C SER A 28 -2.05 0.21 3.29
N GLN A 29 -2.86 1.01 2.61
CA GLN A 29 -2.54 1.54 1.28
C GLN A 29 -1.50 2.65 1.36
N ALA A 30 -1.61 3.56 2.32
CA ALA A 30 -0.58 4.53 2.63
C ALA A 30 0.77 3.84 2.90
N ALA A 31 0.78 2.79 3.75
CA ALA A 31 1.98 2.02 4.03
C ALA A 31 2.58 1.34 2.80
N ARG A 32 1.76 0.94 1.81
CA ARG A 32 2.23 0.35 0.54
C ARG A 32 2.93 1.38 -0.35
N VAL A 33 2.34 2.56 -0.48
CA VAL A 33 2.91 3.64 -1.30
C VAL A 33 4.23 4.11 -0.69
N ILE A 34 4.24 4.36 0.62
CA ILE A 34 5.44 4.79 1.35
C ILE A 34 6.52 3.71 1.32
N ALA A 35 6.14 2.43 1.44
CA ALA A 35 7.12 1.33 1.32
C ALA A 35 7.85 1.35 -0.04
N ALA A 36 7.12 1.61 -1.13
CA ALA A 36 7.70 1.71 -2.46
C ALA A 36 8.63 2.92 -2.61
N GLU A 37 8.26 4.09 -2.07
CA GLU A 37 9.08 5.31 -2.11
C GLU A 37 10.42 5.14 -1.38
N TYR A 38 10.42 4.44 -0.24
CA TYR A 38 11.60 4.25 0.59
C TYR A 38 12.38 2.96 0.25
N GLY A 39 11.90 2.14 -0.68
CA GLY A 39 12.53 0.87 -1.05
C GLY A 39 12.55 -0.15 0.09
N VAL A 40 11.53 -0.13 0.95
CA VAL A 40 11.38 -1.03 2.12
C VAL A 40 10.14 -1.92 1.95
N THR A 41 9.99 -2.91 2.83
CA THR A 41 8.77 -3.73 2.83
C THR A 41 7.64 -3.01 3.56
N VAL A 42 6.39 -3.32 3.18
CA VAL A 42 5.19 -2.80 3.85
C VAL A 42 5.17 -3.17 5.34
N GLU A 43 5.62 -4.37 5.69
CA GLU A 43 5.78 -4.80 7.09
C GLU A 43 6.75 -3.91 7.86
N THR A 44 7.80 -3.43 7.20
CA THR A 44 8.79 -2.54 7.82
C THR A 44 8.15 -1.19 8.14
N VAL A 45 7.42 -0.59 7.19
CA VAL A 45 6.68 0.67 7.42
C VAL A 45 5.67 0.48 8.55
N ARG A 46 4.86 -0.58 8.48
CA ARG A 46 3.86 -0.89 9.49
C ARG A 46 4.49 -1.03 10.87
N LYS A 47 5.58 -1.78 11.00
CA LYS A 47 6.28 -1.98 12.27
C LYS A 47 6.82 -0.65 12.81
N SER A 48 7.49 0.14 11.98
CA SER A 48 8.03 1.45 12.38
C SER A 48 6.95 2.42 12.86
N VAL A 49 5.81 2.47 12.17
CA VAL A 49 4.69 3.35 12.53
C VAL A 49 3.98 2.84 13.80
N MET A 50 3.86 1.52 13.99
CA MET A 50 3.33 0.94 15.23
C MET A 50 4.27 1.15 16.42
N GLU A 51 5.58 0.97 16.23
CA GLU A 51 6.61 1.23 17.26
C GLU A 51 6.65 2.73 17.66
N ALA A 52 6.34 3.62 16.71
CA ALA A 52 6.16 5.05 16.99
C ALA A 52 4.82 5.39 17.65
N GLY A 53 3.87 4.45 17.76
CA GLY A 53 2.56 4.65 18.38
C GLY A 53 1.60 5.53 17.56
N VAL A 54 1.89 5.77 16.28
CA VAL A 54 1.11 6.68 15.42
C VAL A 54 0.28 5.94 14.38
N TRP A 55 0.17 4.61 14.49
CA TRP A 55 -0.69 3.84 13.60
C TRP A 55 -2.17 4.18 13.89
N PRO A 56 -2.95 4.64 12.89
CA PRO A 56 -4.32 5.03 13.11
C PRO A 56 -5.17 3.81 13.49
N VAL A 57 -5.68 3.85 14.71
CA VAL A 57 -6.70 2.92 15.22
C VAL A 57 -8.07 3.52 14.92
N MET A 58 -8.62 3.17 13.76
CA MET A 58 -10.04 3.43 13.52
C MET A 58 -10.90 2.51 14.41
N PRO A 59 -12.07 2.95 14.89
CA PRO A 59 -12.97 2.12 15.68
C PRO A 59 -13.41 0.88 14.87
N ALA A 60 -13.34 -0.29 15.50
CA ALA A 60 -13.49 -1.61 14.86
C ALA A 60 -14.77 -1.79 13.99
N ARG A 61 -15.82 -1.00 14.25
CA ARG A 61 -17.09 -1.06 13.51
C ARG A 61 -16.98 -0.53 12.07
N GLU A 62 -16.10 0.43 11.83
CA GLU A 62 -15.85 0.97 10.48
C GLU A 62 -14.91 0.05 9.69
N TYR A 63 -14.00 -0.65 10.38
CA TYR A 63 -13.01 -1.55 9.77
C TYR A 63 -13.65 -2.74 9.04
N SER A 64 -14.69 -3.36 9.59
CA SER A 64 -15.37 -4.50 8.94
C SER A 64 -16.02 -4.09 7.63
N LYS A 65 -16.78 -2.98 7.65
CA LYS A 65 -17.48 -2.48 6.48
C LYS A 65 -16.49 -2.07 5.37
N LEU A 66 -15.40 -1.39 5.75
CA LEU A 66 -14.36 -0.98 4.80
C LEU A 66 -13.55 -2.16 4.26
N ALA A 67 -13.29 -3.19 5.07
CA ALA A 67 -12.57 -4.40 4.65
C ALA A 67 -13.40 -5.25 3.68
N GLU A 68 -14.71 -5.38 3.91
CA GLU A 68 -15.64 -6.04 3.00
C GLU A 68 -15.67 -5.33 1.63
N GLU A 69 -15.71 -4.00 1.62
CA GLU A 69 -15.66 -3.23 0.38
C GLU A 69 -14.29 -3.31 -0.30
N ASN A 70 -13.18 -3.28 0.45
CA ASN A 70 -11.84 -3.44 -0.12
C ASN A 70 -11.65 -4.84 -0.74
N ALA A 71 -12.17 -5.89 -0.10
CA ALA A 71 -12.17 -7.25 -0.65
C ALA A 71 -13.00 -7.33 -1.94
N ARG A 72 -14.18 -6.71 -1.96
CA ARG A 72 -15.05 -6.63 -3.14
C ARG A 72 -14.40 -5.87 -4.30
N LEU A 73 -13.74 -4.75 -4.03
CA LEU A 73 -13.05 -3.95 -5.06
C LEU A 73 -11.80 -4.67 -5.59
N ARG A 74 -11.03 -5.34 -4.72
CA ARG A 74 -9.89 -6.17 -5.16
C ARG A 74 -10.34 -7.35 -6.02
N ALA A 75 -11.46 -7.99 -5.69
CA ALA A 75 -12.04 -9.03 -6.52
C ALA A 75 -12.45 -8.51 -7.91
N GLN A 76 -12.93 -7.27 -8.01
CA GLN A 76 -13.25 -6.64 -9.30
C GLN A 76 -11.99 -6.32 -10.13
N ILE A 77 -10.92 -5.82 -9.51
CA ILE A 77 -9.63 -5.60 -10.20
C ILE A 77 -9.07 -6.91 -10.75
N VAL A 78 -9.16 -8.00 -9.99
CA VAL A 78 -8.75 -9.34 -10.46
C VAL A 78 -9.61 -9.82 -11.63
N THR A 79 -10.91 -9.56 -11.59
CA THR A 79 -11.85 -9.96 -12.65
C THR A 79 -11.61 -9.16 -13.94
N LEU A 80 -11.33 -7.86 -13.83
CA LEU A 80 -11.07 -6.97 -14.98
C LEU A 80 -9.62 -7.08 -15.50
N GLY A 81 -8.66 -7.44 -14.65
CA GLY A 81 -7.26 -7.67 -15.00
C GLY A 81 -7.01 -9.02 -15.70
N HIS A 82 -7.98 -9.94 -15.70
CA HIS A 82 -7.94 -11.16 -16.49
C HIS A 82 -8.50 -10.92 -17.89
N THR A 83 -7.86 -10.01 -18.65
CA THR A 83 -7.95 -10.02 -20.12
C THR A 83 -6.76 -10.83 -20.64
N PRO A 84 -6.88 -12.16 -20.86
CA PRO A 84 -5.90 -12.87 -21.64
C PRO A 84 -6.06 -12.43 -23.11
N CYS A 85 -5.09 -11.61 -23.54
CA CYS A 85 -4.46 -11.56 -24.86
C CYS A 85 -5.31 -11.81 -26.12
N GLY A 86 -5.24 -10.86 -27.06
CA GLY A 86 -5.36 -11.18 -28.49
C GLY A 86 -5.96 -10.08 -29.36
N VAL A 87 -5.17 -9.07 -29.72
CA VAL A 87 -5.07 -8.58 -31.11
C VAL A 87 -3.66 -8.04 -31.34
N ASP A 88 -2.85 -8.94 -31.87
CA ASP A 88 -1.64 -8.77 -32.67
C ASP A 88 -1.54 -7.42 -33.40
N SER A 89 -0.64 -6.56 -32.93
CA SER A 89 -0.02 -5.54 -33.78
C SER A 89 1.14 -6.18 -34.53
N SER A 90 0.83 -6.98 -35.56
CA SER A 90 1.83 -7.44 -36.52
C SER A 90 2.25 -6.27 -37.39
N GLY A 91 3.40 -5.67 -37.05
CA GLY A 91 4.19 -4.91 -37.99
C GLY A 91 4.88 -5.83 -38.99
N GLY A 92 4.77 -5.51 -40.28
CA GLY A 92 5.68 -5.93 -41.34
C GLY A 92 5.12 -6.93 -42.34
N VAL A 93 4.79 -6.47 -43.55
CA VAL A 93 5.48 -6.79 -44.83
C VAL A 93 4.84 -6.02 -45.99
N GLY A 94 5.67 -5.49 -46.90
CA GLY A 94 5.28 -5.08 -48.26
C GLY A 94 5.66 -3.67 -48.64
#